data_AF-A0A7W5UFE0-F1
#
_entry.id   AF-A0A7W5UFE0-F1
#
_cell.length_a   1.000
_cell.length_b   1.000
_cell.length_c   1.000
_cell.angle_alpha   90.00
_cell.angle_beta   90.00
_cell.angle_gamma   90.00
#
_symmetry.space_group_name_H-M   'P 1'
#
loop_
_entity.id
_entity.type
_entity.pdbx_description
1 polymer ?
#
loop_
_entity_poly.entity_id
_entity_poly.type
_entity_poly.pdbx_seq_one_letter_code
_entity_poly.pdbx_strand_id
1 'polypeptide(L)'
;MSGRVIHRGLEEALVSDDPIVRMIARAGASRWVEEMQAWVNSELERGEKPSHLMQAMMSMFVRTHSGLATQLVKRAHFRDVAEMFKSIVDEEYVRHAEMSLVFLLDKRAGR
;
A
#
# COMPACT_ATOMS: atom_id res chain seq x y z
N MET A 1 8.72 -14.64 -15.49
CA MET A 1 9.23 -13.30 -15.17
C MET A 1 9.01 -13.05 -13.69
N SER A 2 10.04 -13.20 -12.85
CA SER A 2 9.95 -12.98 -11.40
C SER A 2 10.34 -11.53 -11.11
N GLY A 3 9.34 -10.67 -10.89
CA GLY A 3 9.52 -9.27 -10.53
C GLY A 3 9.45 -9.12 -9.01
N ARG A 4 10.60 -8.97 -8.36
CA ARG A 4 10.67 -8.70 -6.92
C ARG A 4 10.30 -7.23 -6.67
N VAL A 5 9.27 -6.98 -5.86
CA VAL A 5 8.90 -5.62 -5.42
C VAL A 5 9.94 -5.14 -4.40
N ILE A 6 10.40 -3.89 -4.47
CA ILE A 6 11.33 -3.29 -3.48
C ILE A 6 10.81 -1.90 -3.13
N HIS A 7 10.47 -1.66 -1.86
CA HIS A 7 10.04 -0.37 -1.35
C HIS A 7 11.20 0.29 -0.56
N ARG A 8 11.72 1.46 -0.98
CA ARG A 8 12.66 2.27 -0.19
C ARG A 8 12.54 3.77 -0.46
N GLY A 9 12.65 4.55 0.63
CA GLY A 9 12.73 6.01 0.69
C GLY A 9 12.07 6.53 1.98
N LEU A 10 12.76 6.43 3.13
CA LEU A 10 12.13 6.61 4.45
C LEU A 10 12.76 7.67 5.36
N GLU A 11 14.06 7.93 5.26
CA GLU A 11 14.75 8.76 6.26
C GLU A 11 14.33 10.24 6.23
N GLU A 12 14.18 10.84 5.04
CA GLU A 12 13.72 12.23 4.89
C GLU A 12 12.22 12.38 5.18
N ALA A 13 11.41 11.37 4.86
CA ALA A 13 9.97 11.38 5.13
C ALA A 13 9.64 11.27 6.63
N LEU A 14 10.56 10.71 7.45
CA LEU A 14 10.40 10.63 8.90
C LEU A 14 10.48 11.99 9.60
N VAL A 15 11.13 12.99 8.98
CA VAL A 15 11.28 14.36 9.51
C VAL A 15 10.36 15.38 8.84
N SER A 16 9.46 14.96 7.95
CA SER A 16 8.45 15.82 7.33
C SER A 16 7.60 16.53 8.38
N ASP A 17 7.16 17.77 8.14
CA ASP A 17 6.22 18.49 9.01
C ASP A 17 4.80 17.92 8.94
N ASP A 18 4.45 17.19 7.87
CA ASP A 18 3.16 16.54 7.71
C ASP A 18 3.08 15.23 8.56
N PRO A 19 2.19 15.15 9.56
CA PRO A 19 2.04 13.96 10.39
C PRO A 19 1.62 12.72 9.60
N ILE A 20 0.86 12.86 8.51
CA ILE A 20 0.44 11.76 7.65
C ILE A 20 1.66 11.18 6.93
N VAL A 21 2.51 12.04 6.36
CA VAL A 21 3.76 11.62 5.70
C VAL A 21 4.66 10.87 6.68
N ARG A 22 4.84 11.38 7.91
CA ARG A 22 5.63 10.69 8.94
C ARG A 22 5.03 9.33 9.32
N MET A 23 3.71 9.21 9.40
CA MET A 23 3.02 7.94 9.70
C MET A 23 3.17 6.93 8.56
N ILE A 24 3.01 7.37 7.31
CA ILE A 24 3.25 6.54 6.12
C ILE A 24 4.69 6.05 6.09
N ALA A 25 5.66 6.91 6.42
CA ALA A 25 7.06 6.50 6.52
C ALA A 25 7.24 5.39 7.57
N ARG A 26 6.75 5.58 8.80
CA ARG A 26 6.84 4.52 9.83
C ARG A 26 6.14 3.23 9.41
N ALA A 27 5.00 3.31 8.74
CA ALA A 27 4.31 2.13 8.21
C ALA A 27 5.13 1.44 7.11
N GLY A 28 5.74 2.20 6.20
CA GLY A 28 6.63 1.72 5.14
C GLY A 28 7.88 1.00 5.66
N ALA A 29 8.33 1.37 6.87
CA ALA A 29 9.44 0.74 7.58
C ALA A 29 9.02 -0.47 8.44
N SER A 30 7.72 -0.74 8.54
CA SER A 30 7.20 -1.74 9.47
C SER A 30 7.31 -3.16 8.91
N ARG A 31 7.40 -4.14 9.81
CA ARG A 31 7.40 -5.57 9.49
C ARG A 31 6.16 -6.00 8.70
N TRP A 32 5.04 -5.29 8.85
CA TRP A 32 3.82 -5.56 8.09
C TRP A 32 4.05 -5.50 6.57
N VAL A 33 4.87 -4.55 6.09
CA VAL A 33 5.18 -4.42 4.66
C VAL A 33 6.01 -5.61 4.16
N GLU A 34 6.97 -6.07 4.96
CA GLU A 34 7.79 -7.26 4.63
C GLU A 34 6.93 -8.52 4.56
N GLU A 35 6.03 -8.71 5.53
CA GLU A 35 5.13 -9.87 5.58
C GLU A 35 4.11 -9.86 4.44
N MET A 36 3.55 -8.68 4.11
CA MET A 36 2.67 -8.51 2.97
C MET A 36 3.38 -8.88 1.66
N GLN A 37 4.64 -8.44 1.48
CA GLN A 37 5.43 -8.78 0.32
C GLN A 37 5.71 -10.29 0.24
N ALA A 38 6.04 -10.93 1.36
CA ALA A 38 6.26 -12.37 1.42
C ALA A 38 4.99 -13.14 1.03
N TRP A 39 3.84 -12.71 1.55
CA TRP A 39 2.55 -13.30 1.21
C TRP A 39 2.23 -13.17 -0.30
N VAL A 40 2.39 -11.97 -0.87
CA VAL A 40 2.20 -11.72 -2.32
C VAL A 40 3.04 -12.67 -3.18
N ASN A 41 4.33 -12.82 -2.87
CA ASN A 41 5.20 -13.72 -3.62
C ASN A 41 4.74 -15.18 -3.49
N SER A 42 4.29 -15.59 -2.31
CA SER A 42 3.81 -16.95 -2.09
C SER A 42 2.55 -17.28 -2.90
N GLU A 43 1.63 -16.33 -3.09
CA GLU A 43 0.45 -16.55 -3.94
C GLU A 43 0.85 -16.65 -5.43
N LEU A 44 1.80 -15.83 -5.87
CA LEU A 44 2.31 -15.92 -7.24
C LEU A 44 3.03 -17.24 -7.51
N GLU A 45 3.77 -17.77 -6.53
CA GLU A 45 4.42 -19.08 -6.59
C GLU A 45 3.39 -20.23 -6.65
N ARG A 46 2.20 -20.04 -6.06
CA ARG A 46 1.07 -20.99 -6.18
C ARG A 46 0.39 -20.94 -7.55
N GLY A 47 0.77 -20.00 -8.42
CA GLY A 47 0.21 -19.85 -9.76
C GLY A 47 -1.05 -18.99 -9.82
N GLU A 48 -1.33 -18.21 -8.78
CA GLU A 48 -2.47 -17.29 -8.79
C GLU A 48 -2.32 -16.18 -9.84
N LYS A 49 -3.45 -15.76 -10.39
CA LYS A 49 -3.47 -14.67 -11.38
C LYS A 49 -3.18 -13.34 -10.67
N PRO A 50 -2.31 -12.48 -11.21
CA PRO A 50 -2.06 -11.16 -10.63
C PRO A 50 -3.33 -10.35 -10.40
N SER A 51 -4.32 -10.41 -11.30
CA SER A 51 -5.60 -9.72 -11.12
C SER A 51 -6.39 -10.21 -9.90
N HIS A 52 -6.40 -11.52 -9.63
CA HIS A 52 -7.02 -12.07 -8.42
C HIS A 52 -6.28 -11.62 -7.17
N LEU A 53 -4.94 -11.61 -7.22
CA LEU A 53 -4.12 -11.15 -6.11
C LEU A 53 -4.38 -9.68 -5.78
N MET A 54 -4.46 -8.81 -6.79
CA MET A 54 -4.80 -7.40 -6.60
C MET A 54 -6.20 -7.23 -5.98
N GLN A 55 -7.20 -7.99 -6.45
CA GLN A 55 -8.54 -7.95 -5.89
C GLN A 55 -8.58 -8.45 -4.43
N ALA A 56 -7.85 -9.53 -4.12
CA ALA A 56 -7.72 -10.06 -2.77
C ALA A 56 -7.03 -9.06 -1.83
N MET A 57 -5.96 -8.41 -2.29
CA MET A 57 -5.26 -7.33 -1.57
C MET A 57 -6.20 -6.18 -1.22
N MET A 58 -6.92 -5.64 -2.20
CA MET A 58 -7.88 -4.55 -1.96
C MET A 58 -8.94 -4.95 -0.94
N SER A 59 -9.48 -6.16 -1.07
CA SER A 59 -10.49 -6.69 -0.14
C SER A 59 -9.93 -6.84 1.28
N MET A 60 -8.69 -7.30 1.41
CA MET A 60 -8.00 -7.40 2.69
C MET A 60 -7.75 -6.03 3.33
N PHE A 61 -7.31 -5.03 2.55
CA PHE A 61 -7.12 -3.68 3.07
C PHE A 61 -8.41 -3.06 3.59
N VAL A 62 -9.52 -3.20 2.87
CA VAL A 62 -10.83 -2.71 3.33
C VAL A 62 -11.25 -3.40 4.63
N ARG A 63 -11.07 -4.73 4.75
CA ARG A 63 -11.41 -5.48 5.97
C ARG A 63 -10.55 -5.07 7.17
N THR A 64 -9.24 -4.99 6.98
CA THR A 64 -8.30 -4.58 8.03
C THR A 64 -8.57 -3.14 8.47
N HIS A 65 -8.69 -2.21 7.52
CA HIS A 65 -8.93 -0.80 7.81
C HIS A 65 -10.28 -0.58 8.49
N SER A 66 -11.36 -1.21 8.00
CA SER A 66 -12.67 -1.13 8.65
C SER A 66 -12.67 -1.71 10.06
N GLY A 67 -11.94 -2.81 10.31
CA GLY A 67 -11.76 -3.38 11.64
C GLY A 67 -10.98 -2.48 12.62
N LEU A 68 -10.10 -1.61 12.12
CA LEU A 68 -9.46 -0.56 12.93
C LEU A 68 -10.41 0.62 13.15
N ALA A 69 -11.17 1.02 12.13
CA ALA A 69 -12.14 2.10 12.25
C ALA A 69 -13.19 1.83 13.34
N THR A 70 -13.63 0.58 13.51
CA THR A 70 -14.56 0.23 14.60
C THR A 70 -13.99 0.44 16.00
N GLN A 71 -12.66 0.46 16.15
CA GLN A 71 -11.95 0.65 17.42
C GLN A 71 -11.57 2.12 17.65
N LEU A 72 -11.38 2.89 16.57
CA LEU A 72 -10.81 4.24 16.62
C LEU A 72 -11.83 5.35 16.43
N VAL A 73 -12.96 5.08 15.76
CA VAL A 73 -14.00 6.10 15.50
C VAL A 73 -15.38 5.63 15.91
N LYS A 74 -16.29 6.58 16.17
CA LYS A 74 -17.69 6.27 16.46
C LYS A 74 -18.38 5.77 15.18
N ARG A 75 -19.38 4.90 15.35
CA ARG A 75 -20.21 4.37 14.25
C ARG A 75 -20.76 5.44 13.29
N ALA A 76 -21.11 6.61 13.81
CA ALA A 76 -21.61 7.73 13.01
C ALA A 76 -20.61 8.20 11.93
N HIS A 77 -19.31 7.97 12.12
CA HIS A 77 -18.24 8.40 11.22
C HIS A 77 -17.74 7.31 10.27
N PHE A 78 -18.32 6.10 10.29
CA PHE A 78 -17.86 5.03 9.40
C PHE A 78 -18.01 5.37 7.91
N ARG A 79 -19.05 6.14 7.57
CA ARG A 79 -19.24 6.63 6.20
C ARG A 79 -18.19 7.66 5.82
N ASP A 80 -17.90 8.61 6.71
CA ASP A 80 -16.85 9.62 6.49
C ASP A 80 -15.48 8.96 6.24
N VAL A 81 -15.16 7.92 6.99
CA VAL A 81 -13.92 7.13 6.81
C VAL A 81 -13.91 6.39 5.46
N ALA A 82 -15.05 5.84 5.02
CA ALA A 82 -15.14 5.18 3.73
C ALA A 82 -14.97 6.16 2.55
N GLU A 83 -15.57 7.35 2.64
CA GLU A 83 -15.41 8.40 1.62
C GLU A 83 -13.96 8.92 1.57
N MET A 84 -13.31 9.09 2.73
CA MET A 84 -11.89 9.46 2.80
C MET A 84 -11.00 8.40 2.12
N PHE A 85 -11.25 7.12 2.38
CA PHE A 85 -10.51 6.02 1.75
C PHE A 85 -10.70 6.01 0.23
N LYS A 86 -11.92 6.27 -0.25
CA LYS A 86 -12.22 6.38 -1.67
C LYS A 86 -11.49 7.56 -2.32
N SER A 87 -11.53 8.74 -1.70
CA SER A 87 -10.84 9.94 -2.20
C SER A 87 -9.35 9.69 -2.39
N ILE A 88 -8.70 9.06 -1.40
CA ILE A 88 -7.28 8.70 -1.48
C ILE A 88 -7.02 7.76 -2.67
N VAL A 89 -7.87 6.75 -2.88
CA VAL A 89 -7.71 5.84 -4.03
C VAL A 89 -7.88 6.57 -5.35
N ASP A 90 -8.93 7.40 -5.47
CA ASP A 90 -9.24 8.14 -6.70
C ASP A 90 -8.13 9.14 -7.06
N GLU A 91 -7.54 9.80 -6.06
CA GLU A 91 -6.48 10.81 -6.25
C GLU A 91 -5.10 10.18 -6.51
N GLU A 92 -4.75 9.14 -5.76
CA GLU A 92 -3.34 8.72 -5.65
C GLU A 92 -3.02 7.46 -6.45
N TYR A 93 -3.98 6.56 -6.69
CA TYR A 93 -3.66 5.20 -7.12
C TYR A 93 -2.96 5.16 -8.49
N VAL A 94 -3.59 5.76 -9.52
CA VAL A 94 -3.05 5.75 -10.89
C VAL A 94 -1.72 6.48 -10.95
N ARG A 95 -1.67 7.68 -10.35
CA ARG A 95 -0.47 8.51 -10.28
C ARG A 95 0.70 7.76 -9.64
N HIS A 96 0.48 7.13 -8.49
CA HIS A 96 1.53 6.40 -7.79
C HIS A 96 1.96 5.13 -8.53
N ALA A 97 1.03 4.43 -9.18
CA ALA A 97 1.35 3.26 -10.01
C ALA A 97 2.24 3.63 -11.21
N GLU A 98 1.94 4.74 -11.88
CA GLU A 98 2.73 5.26 -13.00
C GLU A 98 4.14 5.66 -12.54
N MET A 99 4.26 6.40 -11.43
CA MET A 99 5.56 6.74 -10.85
C MET A 99 6.38 5.51 -10.47
N SER A 100 5.73 4.51 -9.86
CA SER A 100 6.37 3.25 -9.49
C SER A 100 6.85 2.49 -10.72
N LEU A 101 6.10 2.52 -11.82
CA LEU A 101 6.51 1.89 -13.08
C LEU A 101 7.78 2.53 -13.65
N VAL A 102 7.86 3.87 -13.68
CA VAL A 102 9.07 4.59 -14.14
C VAL A 102 10.30 4.15 -13.35
N PHE A 103 10.20 4.15 -12.01
CA PHE A 103 11.28 3.69 -11.15
C PHE A 103 11.70 2.25 -11.42
N LEU A 104 10.74 1.34 -11.60
CA LEU A 104 11.02 -0.06 -11.91
C LEU A 104 11.73 -0.21 -13.26
N LEU A 105 11.39 0.60 -14.26
CA LEU A 105 12.04 0.60 -15.57
C LEU A 105 13.48 1.12 -15.48
N ASP A 106 13.72 2.21 -14.74
CA ASP A 106 15.08 2.74 -14.55
C ASP A 106 15.99 1.75 -13.83
N LYS A 107 15.49 1.12 -12.76
CA LYS A 107 16.23 0.04 -12.09
C LYS A 107 16.57 -1.13 -13.01
N ARG A 108 15.65 -1.52 -13.91
CA ARG A 108 15.90 -2.59 -14.89
C ARG A 108 16.92 -2.18 -15.96
N ALA A 109 16.99 -0.89 -16.26
CA ALA A 109 18.01 -0.32 -17.14
C ALA A 109 19.38 -0.14 -16.45
N GLY A 110 19.50 -0.45 -15.16
CA GLY A 110 20.73 -0.27 -14.39
C GLY A 110 21.07 1.19 -14.09
N ARG A 111 20.06 2.07 -14.13
CA ARG A 111 20.17 3.50 -13.82
C ARG A 111 19.65 3.81 -12.42
#